data_AF-A0AAW0LEZ3-F1
#
_entry.id   AF-A0AAW0LEZ3-F1
#
_cell.length_a   1.000
_cell.length_b   1.000
_cell.length_c   1.000
_cell.angle_alpha   90.00
_cell.angle_beta   90.00
_cell.angle_gamma   90.00
#
_symmetry.space_group_name_H-M   'P 1'
#
loop_
_entity.id
_entity.type
_entity.pdbx_description
1 polymer ?
#
loop_
_entity_poly.entity_id
_entity_poly.type
_entity_poly.pdbx_seq_one_letter_code
_entity_poly.pdbx_strand_id
1 'polypeptide(L)'
;MQNFREVLDHCGFVDLGFSGPEFTWHGRRGGELIWERLDRGVANYEWLARFPTGRIKHLNCFTSDHRPILLSLEAGGEHKKWNRKPFRFEAMWVSDSGCRDVITRAWDCTPEGTPMFVGGGTTDEGYISGVLGVPLEVLQE
;
A
#
# COMPACT_ATOMS: atom_id res chain seq x y z
N MET A 1 6.71 -11.70 19.86
CA MET A 1 7.76 -11.51 18.83
C MET A 1 8.82 -12.62 18.81
N GLN A 2 9.06 -13.37 19.89
CA GLN A 2 10.08 -14.42 19.91
C GLN A 2 9.82 -15.52 18.87
N ASN A 3 8.62 -16.11 18.84
CA ASN A 3 8.25 -17.15 17.88
C ASN A 3 8.40 -16.70 16.41
N PHE A 4 8.10 -15.43 16.12
CA PHE A 4 8.27 -14.89 14.77
C PHE A 4 9.75 -14.86 14.35
N ARG A 5 10.64 -14.43 15.25
CA ARG A 5 12.09 -14.44 15.02
C ARG A 5 12.62 -15.86 14.82
N GLU A 6 12.17 -16.80 15.65
CA GLU A 6 12.56 -18.20 15.54
C GLU A 6 12.19 -18.80 14.19
N VAL A 7 11.01 -18.48 13.65
CA VAL A 7 10.60 -18.94 12.31
C VAL A 7 11.48 -18.31 11.22
N LEU A 8 11.76 -17.00 11.30
CA LEU A 8 12.65 -16.35 10.34
C LEU A 8 14.05 -16.98 10.36
N ASP A 9 14.61 -17.19 11.54
CA ASP A 9 15.92 -17.80 11.72
C ASP A 9 15.94 -19.25 11.21
N HIS A 10 14.93 -20.05 11.57
CA HIS A 10 14.80 -21.44 11.13
C HIS A 10 14.71 -21.55 9.60
N CYS A 11 14.03 -20.62 8.96
CA CYS A 11 13.87 -20.57 7.50
C CYS A 11 15.01 -19.81 6.80
N GLY A 12 16.00 -19.28 7.53
CA GLY A 12 17.13 -18.53 6.97
C GLY A 12 16.75 -17.20 6.32
N PHE A 13 15.67 -16.56 6.79
CA PHE A 13 15.26 -15.23 6.34
C PHE A 13 15.99 -14.14 7.13
N VAL A 14 16.45 -13.12 6.42
CA VAL A 14 17.04 -11.91 7.00
C VAL A 14 16.24 -10.67 6.63
N ASP A 15 16.21 -9.68 7.52
CA ASP A 15 15.60 -8.37 7.26
C ASP A 15 16.42 -7.64 6.18
N LEU A 16 15.74 -7.19 5.11
CA LEU A 16 16.36 -6.48 3.99
C LEU A 16 16.80 -5.05 4.35
N GLY A 17 16.48 -4.58 5.56
CA GLY A 17 16.53 -3.17 5.92
C GLY A 17 15.46 -2.37 5.19
N PHE A 18 15.51 -1.05 5.32
CA PHE A 18 14.64 -0.14 4.58
C PHE A 18 15.27 1.25 4.45
N SER A 19 14.68 2.07 3.59
CA SER A 19 14.94 3.50 3.45
C SER A 19 13.63 4.30 3.53
N GLY A 20 13.71 5.58 3.92
CA GLY A 20 12.53 6.43 4.13
C GLY A 20 12.08 6.47 5.60
N PRO A 21 10.80 6.80 5.87
CA PRO A 21 10.27 6.92 7.22
C PRO A 21 10.43 5.65 8.05
N GLU A 22 10.74 5.78 9.35
CA GLU A 22 11.04 4.63 10.22
C GLU A 22 9.83 3.74 10.52
N PHE A 23 8.67 4.35 10.75
CA PHE A 23 7.44 3.66 11.15
C PHE A 23 6.55 3.41 9.96
N THR A 24 5.96 2.21 9.89
CA THR A 24 5.07 1.80 8.79
C THR A 24 3.61 1.89 9.19
N TRP A 25 3.32 2.08 10.48
CA TRP A 25 1.99 2.23 11.02
C TRP A 25 1.96 3.29 12.11
N HIS A 26 0.83 3.97 12.24
CA HIS A 26 0.54 4.80 13.40
C HIS A 26 -0.91 4.64 13.86
N GLY A 27 -1.17 4.79 15.15
CA GLY A 27 -2.53 4.75 15.67
C GLY A 27 -2.67 5.44 17.00
N ARG A 28 -3.89 5.53 17.52
CA ARG A 28 -4.17 6.10 18.84
C ARG A 28 -4.60 5.02 19.82
N ARG A 29 -4.00 5.01 21.00
CA ARG A 29 -4.39 4.12 22.10
C ARG A 29 -4.34 4.87 23.41
N GLY A 30 -5.44 4.87 24.16
CA GLY A 30 -5.52 5.60 25.43
C GLY A 30 -5.32 7.13 25.30
N GLY A 31 -5.60 7.70 24.13
CA GLY A 31 -5.39 9.12 23.83
C GLY A 31 -3.99 9.47 23.30
N GLU A 32 -3.02 8.55 23.41
CA GLU A 32 -1.65 8.76 22.93
C GLU A 32 -1.49 8.31 21.48
N LEU A 33 -0.64 9.01 20.74
CA LEU A 33 -0.25 8.65 19.39
C LEU A 33 0.92 7.68 19.44
N ILE A 34 0.74 6.50 18.86
CA ILE A 34 1.72 5.42 18.80
C ILE A 34 2.18 5.27 17.36
N TRP A 35 3.48 5.03 17.18
CA TRP A 35 4.10 4.73 15.90
C TRP A 35 4.85 3.42 15.99
N GLU A 36 4.61 2.50 15.06
CA GLU A 36 5.27 1.19 15.04
C GLU A 36 5.75 0.83 13.63
N ARG A 37 6.80 0.01 13.56
CA ARG A 37 7.24 -0.64 12.31
C ARG A 37 6.72 -2.08 12.30
N LEU A 38 5.51 -2.26 11.78
CA LEU A 38 4.82 -3.54 11.70
C LEU A 38 5.16 -4.30 10.41
N ASP A 39 5.47 -3.57 9.34
CA ASP A 39 5.67 -4.13 8.01
C ASP A 39 7.17 -4.21 7.70
N ARG A 40 7.64 -5.40 7.29
CA ARG A 40 9.06 -5.68 7.04
C ARG A 40 9.25 -6.56 5.82
N GLY A 41 10.23 -6.21 4.98
CA GLY A 41 10.70 -7.08 3.92
C GLY A 41 11.81 -8.01 4.44
N VAL A 42 11.62 -9.31 4.29
CA VAL A 42 12.62 -10.33 4.63
C VAL A 42 12.92 -11.19 3.40
N ALA A 43 14.15 -11.69 3.29
CA ALA A 43 14.57 -12.55 2.19
C ALA A 43 15.58 -13.60 2.65
N ASN A 44 15.58 -14.75 1.99
CA ASN A 44 16.59 -15.78 2.22
C ASN A 44 17.83 -15.55 1.33
N TYR A 45 18.89 -16.31 1.58
CA TYR A 45 20.15 -16.16 0.85
C TYR A 45 20.04 -16.44 -0.65
N GLU A 46 19.19 -17.38 -1.06
CA GLU A 46 18.97 -17.66 -2.47
C GLU A 46 18.33 -16.47 -3.19
N TRP A 47 17.36 -15.82 -2.55
CA TRP A 47 16.73 -14.62 -3.08
C TRP A 47 17.72 -13.45 -3.14
N LEU A 48 18.52 -13.24 -2.09
CA LEU A 48 19.56 -12.21 -2.06
C LEU A 48 20.61 -12.39 -3.15
N ALA A 49 20.98 -13.64 -3.47
CA ALA A 49 21.88 -13.94 -4.57
C ALA A 49 21.29 -13.60 -5.94
N ARG A 50 19.97 -13.77 -6.11
CA ARG A 50 19.26 -13.43 -7.36
C ARG A 50 19.00 -11.92 -7.49
N PHE A 51 18.77 -11.23 -6.38
CA PHE A 51 18.41 -9.82 -6.32
C PHE A 51 19.34 -9.03 -5.40
N PRO A 52 20.64 -8.91 -5.72
CA PRO A 52 21.63 -8.31 -4.83
C PRO A 52 21.43 -6.81 -4.60
N THR A 53 20.62 -6.15 -5.43
CA THR A 53 20.27 -4.72 -5.29
C THR A 53 18.87 -4.50 -4.71
N GLY A 54 18.20 -5.59 -4.36
CA GLY A 54 16.87 -5.63 -3.75
C GLY A 54 16.83 -4.77 -2.49
N ARG A 55 15.97 -3.76 -2.49
CA ARG A 55 15.86 -2.81 -1.38
C ARG A 55 14.42 -2.44 -1.10
N ILE A 56 14.15 -2.19 0.16
CA ILE A 56 12.85 -1.73 0.64
C ILE A 56 12.87 -0.21 0.82
N LYS A 57 11.79 0.46 0.38
CA LYS A 57 11.54 1.89 0.63
C LYS A 57 10.14 2.06 1.22
N HIS A 58 10.06 2.71 2.37
CA HIS A 58 8.79 3.15 2.93
C HIS A 58 8.36 4.45 2.22
N LEU A 59 7.12 4.48 1.74
CA LEU A 59 6.55 5.64 1.07
C LEU A 59 5.71 6.49 2.04
N ASN A 60 5.48 7.76 1.69
CA ASN A 60 4.55 8.59 2.42
C ASN A 60 3.11 8.22 2.04
N CYS A 61 2.23 8.17 3.03
CA CYS A 61 0.79 8.06 2.88
C CYS A 61 0.14 9.07 3.81
N PHE A 62 -0.90 9.75 3.32
CA PHE A 62 -1.64 10.76 4.09
C PHE A 62 -3.07 10.33 4.39
N THR A 63 -3.54 9.25 3.76
CA THR A 63 -4.94 8.80 3.80
C THR A 63 -5.09 7.43 4.46
N SER A 64 -3.99 6.84 4.94
CA SER A 64 -3.98 5.57 5.66
C SER A 64 -3.07 5.71 6.86
N ASP A 65 -3.42 4.99 7.92
CA ASP A 65 -2.60 4.78 9.10
C ASP A 65 -1.39 3.87 8.82
N HIS A 66 -1.42 3.12 7.72
CA HIS A 66 -0.28 2.40 7.17
C HIS A 66 0.46 3.18 6.08
N ARG A 67 1.77 2.94 6.02
CA ARG A 67 2.65 3.41 4.93
C ARG A 67 2.88 2.30 3.92
N PRO A 68 2.71 2.58 2.61
CA PRO A 68 3.08 1.63 1.57
C PRO A 68 4.57 1.30 1.61
N ILE A 69 4.87 0.01 1.38
CA ILE A 69 6.23 -0.50 1.23
C ILE A 69 6.49 -0.80 -0.25
N LEU A 70 7.57 -0.25 -0.79
CA LEU A 70 8.06 -0.52 -2.14
C LEU A 70 9.29 -1.41 -2.09
N LEU A 71 9.21 -2.59 -2.71
CA LEU A 71 10.36 -3.43 -3.03
C LEU A 71 10.87 -3.07 -4.43
N SER A 72 12.11 -2.60 -4.52
CA SER A 72 12.79 -2.32 -5.80
C SER A 72 13.91 -3.33 -6.03
N LEU A 73 13.92 -3.94 -7.21
CA LEU A 73 14.89 -4.98 -7.63
C LEU A 73 15.89 -4.47 -8.67
N GLU A 74 15.84 -3.18 -9.00
CA GLU A 74 16.52 -2.62 -10.16
C GLU A 74 17.95 -2.18 -9.81
N ALA A 75 18.91 -2.61 -10.63
CA ALA A 75 20.33 -2.37 -10.41
C ALA A 75 20.82 -0.94 -10.76
N GLY A 76 19.92 -0.06 -11.20
CA GLY A 76 20.22 1.34 -11.55
C GLY A 76 19.05 2.21 -11.13
N GLY A 77 19.32 3.24 -10.32
CA GLY A 77 18.33 4.05 -9.64
C GLY A 77 17.21 4.59 -10.53
N GLU A 78 16.05 4.79 -9.89
CA GLU A 78 14.83 5.45 -10.36
C GLU A 78 14.60 5.29 -11.87
N HIS A 79 13.86 4.24 -12.25
CA HIS A 79 13.29 4.13 -13.58
C HIS A 79 12.78 5.48 -14.06
N LYS A 80 13.27 5.88 -15.24
CA LYS A 80 12.86 7.08 -16.00
C LYS A 80 11.43 7.42 -15.63
N LYS A 81 11.27 8.55 -14.91
CA LYS A 81 9.98 9.10 -14.46
C LYS A 81 8.93 8.68 -15.44
N TRP A 82 8.11 7.72 -15.02
CA TRP A 82 6.98 7.28 -15.78
C TRP A 82 6.14 8.54 -16.04
N ASN A 83 6.25 9.08 -17.26
CA ASN A 83 5.59 10.30 -17.70
C ASN A 83 4.07 10.10 -17.80
N ARG A 84 3.49 9.15 -17.07
CA ARG A 84 2.04 9.15 -16.89
C ARG A 84 1.75 10.25 -15.90
N LYS A 85 1.06 11.28 -16.39
CA LYS A 85 0.37 12.24 -15.54
C LYS A 85 -0.38 11.43 -14.48
N PRO A 86 -0.17 11.67 -13.17
CA PRO A 86 -0.95 11.00 -12.15
C PRO A 86 -2.42 11.25 -12.44
N PHE A 87 -3.26 10.27 -12.15
CA PHE A 87 -4.71 10.50 -12.14
C PHE A 87 -4.99 11.66 -11.18
N ARG A 88 -5.72 12.66 -11.66
CA ARG A 88 -6.16 13.81 -10.87
C ARG A 88 -7.67 13.84 -10.94
N PHE A 89 -8.27 13.91 -9.78
CA PHE A 89 -9.69 14.15 -9.61
C PHE A 89 -9.85 15.52 -8.95
N GLU A 90 -10.65 16.39 -9.55
CA GLU A 90 -10.91 17.72 -8.97
C GLU A 90 -11.99 17.60 -7.91
N ALA A 91 -11.77 18.22 -6.75
CA ALA A 91 -12.70 18.13 -5.62
C ALA A 91 -14.11 18.61 -5.99
N MET A 92 -14.25 19.55 -6.93
CA MET A 92 -15.55 20.04 -7.39
C MET A 92 -16.46 18.95 -7.95
N TRP A 93 -15.91 17.85 -8.49
CA TRP A 93 -16.71 16.74 -8.99
C TRP A 93 -17.47 16.02 -7.89
N VAL A 94 -17.03 16.10 -6.63
CA VAL A 94 -17.79 15.56 -5.49
C VAL A 94 -19.14 16.24 -5.36
N SER A 95 -19.22 17.53 -5.66
CA SER A 95 -20.43 18.33 -5.55
C SER A 95 -21.40 18.13 -6.71
N ASP A 96 -20.99 17.46 -7.79
CA ASP A 96 -21.85 17.13 -8.92
C ASP A 96 -22.79 15.97 -8.56
N SER A 97 -24.10 16.18 -8.74
CA SER A 97 -25.13 15.18 -8.39
C SER A 97 -24.99 13.85 -9.14
N GLY A 98 -24.36 13.83 -10.32
CA GLY A 98 -24.15 12.62 -11.13
C GLY A 98 -22.84 11.90 -10.85
N CYS A 99 -21.93 12.50 -10.06
CA CYS A 99 -20.61 11.94 -9.78
C CYS A 99 -20.70 10.56 -9.13
N ARG A 100 -21.55 10.42 -8.11
CA ARG A 100 -21.78 9.15 -7.40
C ARG A 100 -22.24 8.05 -8.35
N ASP A 101 -23.17 8.35 -9.26
CA ASP A 101 -23.73 7.37 -10.19
C ASP A 101 -22.70 6.94 -11.25
N VAL A 102 -21.85 7.86 -11.71
CA VAL A 102 -20.74 7.56 -12.63
C VAL A 102 -19.75 6.61 -11.96
N ILE A 103 -19.35 6.94 -10.73
CA ILE A 103 -18.41 6.15 -9.93
C ILE A 103 -18.98 4.75 -9.64
N THR A 104 -20.23 4.67 -9.18
CA THR A 104 -20.91 3.40 -8.87
C THR A 104 -20.95 2.50 -10.10
N ARG A 105 -21.43 3.01 -11.24
CA ARG A 105 -21.45 2.24 -12.50
C ARG A 105 -20.08 1.78 -12.96
N ALA A 106 -19.04 2.60 -12.76
CA ALA A 106 -17.68 2.23 -13.13
C ALA A 106 -17.12 1.10 -12.25
N TRP A 107 -17.48 1.07 -10.96
CA TRP A 107 -17.06 0.00 -10.04
C TRP A 107 -17.89 -1.28 -10.16
N ASP A 108 -19.15 -1.19 -10.58
CA ASP A 108 -20.00 -2.35 -10.86
C ASP A 108 -19.60 -3.09 -12.15
N CYS A 109 -18.77 -2.47 -13.00
CA CYS A 109 -18.18 -3.14 -14.15
C CYS A 109 -17.19 -4.21 -13.69
N THR A 110 -17.47 -5.47 -14.01
CA THR A 110 -16.53 -6.57 -13.79
C THR A 110 -15.32 -6.38 -14.70
N PRO A 111 -14.09 -6.21 -14.18
CA PRO A 111 -12.93 -6.06 -15.05
C PRO A 111 -12.65 -7.40 -15.74
N GLU A 112 -12.69 -7.44 -17.07
CA GLU A 112 -12.09 -8.54 -17.83
C GLU A 112 -10.55 -8.41 -17.71
N GLY A 113 -9.94 -9.19 -16.81
CA GLY A 113 -8.52 -9.10 -16.53
C GLY A 113 -7.98 -10.24 -15.67
N THR A 114 -6.66 -10.28 -15.49
CA THR A 114 -5.97 -11.33 -14.72
C THR A 114 -6.36 -11.30 -13.24
N PRO A 115 -6.37 -12.46 -12.53
CA PRO A 115 -6.89 -12.59 -11.16
C PRO A 115 -6.27 -11.65 -10.12
N MET A 116 -5.10 -11.07 -10.40
CA MET A 116 -4.43 -10.07 -9.55
C MET A 116 -5.23 -8.74 -9.44
N PHE A 117 -6.19 -8.50 -10.33
CA PHE A 117 -7.10 -7.35 -10.33
C PHE A 117 -8.57 -7.73 -10.04
N VAL A 118 -8.85 -9.03 -9.87
CA VAL A 118 -10.20 -9.54 -9.63
C VAL A 118 -10.30 -9.96 -8.16
N GLY A 119 -10.40 -8.97 -7.29
CA GLY A 119 -10.47 -9.21 -5.84
C GLY A 119 -11.06 -8.01 -5.11
N GLY A 120 -12.38 -8.00 -4.98
CA GLY A 120 -13.11 -6.98 -4.23
C GLY A 120 -14.58 -7.36 -4.08
N GLY A 121 -14.86 -8.59 -3.64
CA GLY A 121 -16.20 -8.96 -3.21
C GLY A 121 -16.57 -8.09 -2.00
N THR A 122 -17.72 -7.42 -2.08
CA THR A 122 -18.31 -6.66 -0.98
C THR A 122 -18.51 -7.56 0.23
N THR A 123 -17.72 -7.36 1.28
CA THR A 123 -18.10 -7.80 2.63
C THR A 123 -18.87 -6.67 3.29
N ASP A 124 -19.96 -7.03 3.99
CA ASP A 124 -20.97 -6.16 4.63
C ASP A 124 -20.45 -5.17 5.70
N GLU A 125 -19.15 -4.92 5.75
CA GLU A 125 -18.54 -3.88 6.57
C GLU A 125 -17.71 -2.92 5.71
N GLY A 126 -18.40 -2.07 4.94
CA GLY A 126 -18.03 -0.67 4.67
C GLY A 126 -16.63 -0.28 4.16
N TYR A 127 -15.74 -1.19 3.80
CA TYR A 127 -14.37 -0.88 3.36
C TYR A 127 -14.16 -1.23 1.88
N ILE A 128 -13.83 -0.22 1.08
CA ILE A 128 -13.35 -0.38 -0.30
C ILE A 128 -11.82 -0.47 -0.25
N SER A 129 -11.28 -1.65 -0.53
CA SER A 129 -9.84 -1.84 -0.79
C SER A 129 -9.61 -1.97 -2.28
N GLY A 130 -8.69 -1.17 -2.82
CA GLY A 130 -8.08 -1.40 -4.14
C GLY A 130 -8.12 -0.20 -5.07
N VAL A 131 -6.96 0.43 -5.24
CA VAL A 131 -6.64 1.52 -6.19
C VAL A 131 -7.12 2.92 -5.77
N LEU A 132 -6.21 3.63 -5.08
CA LEU A 132 -6.26 5.08 -4.81
C LEU A 132 -7.64 5.56 -4.33
N GLY A 133 -8.09 5.02 -3.19
CA GLY A 133 -9.28 5.48 -2.50
C GLY A 133 -9.13 6.95 -2.09
N VAL A 134 -10.03 7.79 -2.58
CA VAL A 134 -10.38 9.03 -1.88
C VAL A 134 -11.04 8.59 -0.56
N PRO A 135 -10.51 8.97 0.61
CA PRO A 135 -11.13 8.57 1.88
C PRO A 135 -12.57 9.09 1.96
N LEU A 136 -13.46 8.24 2.50
CA LEU A 136 -14.90 8.53 2.67
C LEU A 136 -15.15 9.79 3.52
N GLU A 137 -14.16 10.22 4.31
CA GLU A 137 -14.16 11.44 5.12
C GLU A 137 -14.17 12.73 4.28
N VAL A 138 -13.80 12.67 3.00
CA VAL A 138 -13.86 13.83 2.08
C VAL A 138 -15.30 14.12 1.61
N LEU A 139 -16.27 13.24 1.92
CA LEU A 139 -17.67 13.38 1.51
C LEU A 139 -18.60 13.92 2.62
N GLN A 140 -18.06 14.38 3.75
CA GLN A 140 -18.85 14.89 4.87
C GLN A 140 -18.53 16.32 5.32
N GLU A 141 -17.86 17.13 4.51
CA GLU A 141 -17.89 18.60 4.63
C GLU A 141 -18.40 19.27 3.35
#